data_AF-A0A1Q5SM51-F1
#
_entry.id   AF-A0A1Q5SM51-F1
#
_cell.length_a   1.000
_cell.length_b   1.000
_cell.length_c   1.000
_cell.angle_alpha   90.00
_cell.angle_beta   90.00
_cell.angle_gamma   90.00
#
_symmetry.space_group_name_H-M   'P 1'
#
loop_
_entity.id
_entity.type
_entity.pdbx_description
1 polymer ?
#
loop_
_entity_poly.entity_id
_entity_poly.type
_entity_poly.pdbx_seq_one_letter_code
_entity_poly.pdbx_strand_id
1 'polypeptide(L)'
;MIRIAKRTAESDLPVLIMGESGTGKELFAQAIHQESPRADRPFVLVNCAAIPDALLESELFGYVEGSFTHAKKGGKIGLFELADGGNG
;
A
#
# COMPACT_ATOMS: atom_id res chain seq x y z
N MET A 1 -0.92 -1.22 22.40
CA MET A 1 -1.09 -1.10 20.94
C MET A 1 -1.62 0.29 20.56
N ILE A 2 -2.85 0.66 20.88
CA ILE A 2 -3.48 1.94 20.47
C ILE A 2 -2.62 3.19 20.79
N ARG A 3 -1.99 3.28 21.97
CA ARG A 3 -1.12 4.41 22.33
C ARG A 3 0.11 4.55 21.41
N ILE A 4 0.68 3.43 20.97
CA ILE A 4 1.82 3.44 20.04
C ILE A 4 1.31 3.84 18.66
N ALA A 5 0.17 3.28 18.22
CA ALA A 5 -0.43 3.66 16.95
C ALA A 5 -0.67 5.18 16.85
N LYS A 6 -1.31 5.78 17.86
CA LYS A 6 -1.55 7.22 17.94
C LYS A 6 -0.27 8.05 17.83
N ARG A 7 0.75 7.70 18.61
CA ARG A 7 2.03 8.43 18.58
C ARG A 7 2.74 8.29 17.24
N THR A 8 2.68 7.10 16.63
CA THR A 8 3.28 6.86 15.31
C THR A 8 2.52 7.63 14.22
N ALA A 9 1.19 7.70 14.32
CA ALA A 9 0.31 8.34 13.35
C ALA A 9 0.47 9.87 13.26
N GLU A 10 1.08 10.50 14.27
CA GLU A 10 1.45 11.93 14.27
C GLU A 10 2.63 12.24 13.31
N SER A 11 3.35 11.22 12.84
CA SER A 11 4.52 11.35 11.97
C SER A 11 4.24 10.87 10.56
N ASP A 12 4.81 11.56 9.58
CA ASP A 12 4.78 11.17 8.16
C ASP A 12 5.92 10.21 7.76
N LEU A 13 6.73 9.76 8.73
CA LEU A 13 7.86 8.86 8.48
C LEU A 13 7.40 7.41 8.17
N PRO A 14 8.13 6.65 7.35
CA PRO A 14 7.87 5.23 7.13
C PRO A 14 7.94 4.43 8.44
N VAL A 15 7.04 3.45 8.59
CA VAL A 15 6.92 2.62 9.79
C VAL A 15 7.27 1.16 9.47
N LEU A 16 8.21 0.59 10.22
CA LEU A 16 8.52 -0.84 10.19
C LEU A 16 7.85 -1.56 11.35
N ILE A 17 6.91 -2.47 11.05
CA ILE A 17 6.22 -3.30 12.05
C ILE A 17 6.83 -4.70 12.04
N MET A 18 7.47 -5.09 13.13
CA MET A 18 8.06 -6.43 13.30
C MET A 18 7.27 -7.27 14.30
N GLY A 19 7.21 -8.56 14.04
CA GLY A 19 6.53 -9.53 14.89
C GLY A 19 6.25 -10.83 14.15
N GLU A 20 5.93 -11.88 14.89
CA GLU A 20 5.66 -13.21 14.33
C GLU A 20 4.46 -13.21 13.37
N SER A 21 4.37 -14.21 12.49
CA SER A 21 3.21 -14.38 11.61
C SER A 21 1.93 -14.55 12.44
N GLY A 22 0.82 -13.99 11.98
CA GLY A 22 -0.47 -14.08 12.68
C GLY A 22 -0.65 -13.18 13.91
N THR A 23 0.31 -12.33 14.25
CA THR A 23 0.23 -11.41 15.42
C THR A 23 -0.57 -10.12 15.18
N GLY A 24 -1.27 -10.00 14.05
CA GLY A 24 -2.14 -8.85 13.77
C GLY A 24 -1.41 -7.58 13.30
N LYS A 25 -0.26 -7.71 12.63
CA LYS A 25 0.51 -6.57 12.09
C LYS A 25 -0.32 -5.70 11.12
N GLU A 26 -1.18 -6.33 10.31
CA GLU A 26 -2.09 -5.61 9.40
C GLU A 26 -3.10 -4.76 10.16
N LEU A 27 -3.72 -5.31 11.22
CA LEU A 27 -4.63 -4.57 12.09
C LEU A 27 -3.92 -3.40 12.77
N PHE A 28 -2.64 -3.57 13.13
CA PHE A 28 -1.85 -2.50 13.72
C PHE A 28 -1.51 -1.38 12.71
N ALA A 29 -1.14 -1.74 11.48
CA ALA A 29 -0.94 -0.77 10.40
C ALA A 29 -2.23 0.01 10.09
N GLN A 30 -3.37 -0.67 10.04
CA GLN A 30 -4.67 -0.05 9.85
C GLN A 30 -5.03 0.91 10.99
N ALA A 31 -4.74 0.54 12.24
CA ALA A 31 -4.93 1.41 13.39
C ALA A 31 -4.05 2.66 13.34
N ILE A 32 -2.79 2.55 12.86
CA ILE A 32 -1.94 3.73 12.62
C ILE A 32 -2.56 4.64 11.56
N HIS A 33 -3.04 4.10 10.45
CA HIS A 33 -3.68 4.88 9.39
C HIS A 33 -4.93 5.62 9.90
N GLN A 34 -5.81 4.92 10.62
CA GLN A 34 -7.06 5.47 11.17
C GLN A 34 -6.85 6.57 12.20
N GLU A 35 -5.73 6.55 12.91
CA GLU A 35 -5.38 7.57 13.92
C GLU A 35 -4.54 8.72 13.32
N SER A 36 -4.25 8.68 12.02
CA SER A 36 -3.42 9.69 11.33
C SER A 36 -4.28 10.79 10.70
N PRO A 37 -3.69 11.94 10.35
CA PRO A 37 -4.35 12.97 9.53
C PRO A 37 -4.81 12.48 8.14
N ARG A 38 -4.40 11.26 7.72
CA ARG A 38 -4.71 10.65 6.43
C ARG A 38 -5.81 9.59 6.55
N ALA A 39 -6.52 9.50 7.67
CA ALA A 39 -7.54 8.47 7.91
C ALA A 39 -8.62 8.40 6.82
N ASP A 40 -8.98 9.53 6.22
CA ASP A 40 -9.97 9.61 5.13
C ASP A 40 -9.37 9.30 3.73
N ARG A 41 -8.06 9.07 3.63
CA ARG A 41 -7.39 8.68 2.39
C ARG A 41 -7.39 7.15 2.21
N PRO A 42 -7.24 6.64 0.98
CA PRO A 42 -7.15 5.22 0.73
C PRO A 42 -6.03 4.54 1.54
N PHE A 43 -6.30 3.32 1.97
CA PHE A 43 -5.32 2.45 2.61
C PHE A 43 -5.19 1.16 1.79
N VAL A 44 -4.03 0.98 1.16
CA VAL A 44 -3.78 -0.15 0.25
C VAL A 44 -2.91 -1.17 0.96
N LEU A 45 -3.48 -2.35 1.26
CA LEU A 45 -2.74 -3.49 1.79
C LEU A 45 -2.14 -4.30 0.65
N VAL A 46 -0.84 -4.57 0.73
CA VAL A 46 -0.10 -5.34 -0.28
C VAL A 46 0.64 -6.49 0.39
N ASN A 47 0.36 -7.71 -0.06
CA ASN A 47 1.18 -8.87 0.27
C ASN A 47 2.16 -9.12 -0.89
N CYS A 48 3.38 -8.59 -0.77
CA CYS A 48 4.40 -8.74 -1.83
C CYS A 48 4.76 -10.20 -2.11
N ALA A 49 4.64 -11.10 -1.12
CA ALA A 49 4.93 -12.52 -1.32
C ALA A 49 3.88 -13.24 -2.18
N ALA A 50 2.69 -12.66 -2.34
CA ALA A 50 1.64 -13.17 -3.23
C ALA A 50 1.76 -12.63 -4.66
N ILE A 51 2.64 -11.66 -4.91
CA ILE A 51 2.86 -11.06 -6.22
C ILE A 51 4.05 -11.77 -6.88
N PRO A 52 3.90 -12.36 -8.08
CA PRO A 52 5.05 -12.89 -8.82
C PRO A 52 6.08 -11.79 -9.09
N ASP A 53 7.37 -12.09 -8.90
CA ASP A 53 8.46 -11.11 -9.08
C ASP A 53 8.40 -10.38 -10.42
N ALA A 54 8.07 -11.11 -11.51
CA ALA A 54 7.95 -10.55 -12.86
C ALA A 54 6.80 -9.53 -13.02
N LEU A 55 5.86 -9.48 -12.08
CA LEU A 55 4.73 -8.54 -12.09
C LEU A 55 4.88 -7.43 -11.05
N LEU A 56 5.79 -7.57 -10.08
CA LEU A 56 5.88 -6.69 -8.91
C LEU A 56 5.96 -5.21 -9.28
N GLU A 57 6.83 -4.85 -10.23
CA GLU A 57 6.95 -3.45 -10.69
C GLU A 57 5.65 -2.94 -11.32
N SER A 58 5.03 -3.73 -12.18
CA SER A 58 3.79 -3.35 -12.86
C SER A 58 2.58 -3.27 -11.93
N GLU A 59 2.59 -4.00 -10.82
CA GLU A 59 1.59 -3.87 -9.75
C GLU A 59 1.82 -2.58 -8.96
N LEU A 60 3.06 -2.30 -8.54
CA LEU A 60 3.37 -1.13 -7.71
C LEU A 60 3.24 0.19 -8.46
N PHE A 61 3.74 0.24 -9.70
CA PHE A 61 3.87 1.46 -10.49
C PHE A 61 2.89 1.56 -11.65
N GLY A 62 2.18 0.47 -11.98
CA GLY A 62 1.28 0.45 -13.12
C GLY A 62 2.03 0.34 -14.46
N TYR A 63 1.29 0.49 -15.55
CA TYR A 63 1.83 0.56 -16.90
C TYR A 63 0.86 1.25 -17.86
N VAL A 64 1.37 1.82 -18.94
CA VAL A 64 0.57 2.38 -20.03
C VAL A 64 0.26 1.32 -21.10
N GLU A 65 -0.84 1.51 -21.82
CA GLU A 65 -1.20 0.66 -22.96
C GLU A 65 -0.04 0.55 -23.97
N GLY A 66 0.22 -0.65 -24.46
CA GLY A 66 1.25 -0.90 -25.49
C GLY A 66 2.70 -0.88 -25.00
N SER A 67 2.95 -0.73 -23.69
CA SER A 67 4.31 -0.77 -23.12
C SER A 67 5.01 -2.12 -23.26
N PHE A 68 4.26 -3.22 -23.41
CA PHE A 68 4.75 -4.57 -23.71
C PHE A 68 3.69 -5.40 -24.45
N THR A 69 4.08 -6.55 -25.01
CA THR A 69 3.24 -7.39 -25.88
C THR A 69 1.92 -7.86 -25.24
N HIS A 70 1.86 -7.92 -23.92
CA HIS A 70 0.68 -8.31 -23.15
C HIS A 70 0.04 -7.15 -22.37
N ALA A 71 0.47 -5.90 -22.61
CA ALA A 71 -0.10 -4.74 -21.93
C ALA A 71 -1.58 -4.61 -22.30
N LYS A 72 -2.45 -4.62 -21.29
CA LYS A 72 -3.89 -4.50 -21.51
C LYS A 72 -4.24 -3.14 -22.11
N LYS A 73 -5.27 -3.14 -22.94
CA LYS A 73 -5.91 -1.92 -23.43
C LYS A 73 -6.40 -1.09 -22.24
N GLY A 74 -6.10 0.20 -22.23
CA GLY A 74 -6.35 1.11 -21.10
C GLY A 74 -5.26 1.13 -20.02
N GLY A 75 -4.19 0.35 -20.14
CA GLY A 75 -3.10 0.32 -19.15
C GLY A 75 -3.54 -0.23 -17.79
N LYS A 76 -2.79 0.12 -16.74
CA LYS A 76 -3.07 -0.21 -15.34
C LYS A 76 -2.51 0.86 -14.42
N ILE A 77 -3.34 1.35 -13.50
CA ILE A 77 -2.94 2.25 -12.39
C ILE A 77 -2.10 1.46 -11.36
N GLY A 78 -1.02 2.06 -10.87
CA GLY A 78 -0.16 1.45 -9.85
C GLY A 78 -0.74 1.52 -8.44
N LEU A 79 -0.33 0.61 -7.55
CA LEU A 79 -0.76 0.60 -6.14
C LEU A 79 -0.38 1.89 -5.39
N PHE A 80 0.75 2.52 -5.73
CA PHE A 80 1.14 3.80 -5.14
C PHE A 80 0.17 4.93 -5.51
N GLU A 81 -0.22 4.99 -6.78
CA GLU A 81 -1.17 5.98 -7.28
C GLU A 81 -2.58 5.75 -6.73
N LEU A 82 -2.99 4.49 -6.59
CA LEU A 82 -4.23 4.12 -5.91
C LEU A 82 -4.24 4.59 -4.45
N ALA A 83 -3.12 4.44 -3.73
CA ALA A 83 -2.98 4.90 -2.35
C ALA A 83 -3.03 6.43 -2.20
N ASP A 84 -2.68 7.17 -3.25
CA ASP A 84 -2.74 8.65 -3.25
C ASP A 84 -4.12 9.21 -3.67
N GLY A 85 -5.10 8.35 -3.95
CA GLY A 85 -6.45 8.75 -4.34
C GLY A 85 -6.80 8.55 -5.81
N GLY A 86 -5.90 7.97 -6.61
CA GLY A 86 -6.19 7.49 -7.96
C GLY A 86 -6.41 8.57 -9.03
N ASN A 87 -5.81 9.75 -8.88
CA ASN A 87 -5.98 10.88 -9.82
C ASN A 87 -5.07 10.79 -11.07
N GLY A 88 -4.98 9.60 -11.67
CA GLY A 88 -4.34 9.36 -12.97
C GLY A 88 -5.30 9.52 -14.14
#